data_AF-A0A1H8UGL4-F1
#
_entry.id   AF-A0A1H8UGL4-F1
#
_cell.length_a   1.000
_cell.length_b   1.000
_cell.length_c   1.000
_cell.angle_alpha   90.00
_cell.angle_beta   90.00
_cell.angle_gamma   90.00
#
_symmetry.space_group_name_H-M   'P 1'
#
loop_
_entity.id
_entity.type
_entity.pdbx_description
1 polymer ?
#
loop_
_entity_poly.entity_id
_entity_poly.type
_entity_poly.pdbx_seq_one_letter_code
_entity_poly.pdbx_strand_id
1 'polypeptide(L)' 'MHILRQRVPALSHAQIIEYVTALQHGDAPAHLVKVSSRELVPAYRPVLVRGHHSQSREPLRS' A
#
# COMPACT_ATOMS: atom_id res chain seq x y z
N MET A 1 -5.40 0.26 18.43
CA MET A 1 -4.72 -1.06 18.31
C MET A 1 -5.47 -2.07 17.45
N HIS A 2 -6.81 -2.17 17.50
CA HIS A 2 -7.57 -3.21 16.78
C HIS A 2 -7.43 -3.14 15.24
N ILE A 3 -7.50 -1.94 14.67
CA ILE A 3 -7.44 -1.73 13.21
C ILE A 3 -6.07 -2.12 12.63
N LEU A 4 -4.97 -1.80 13.32
CA LEU A 4 -3.63 -2.13 12.84
C LEU A 4 -3.39 -3.65 12.84
N ARG A 5 -3.85 -4.35 13.89
CA ARG A 5 -3.77 -5.82 13.97
C ARG A 5 -4.58 -6.51 12.88
N GLN A 6 -5.73 -5.95 12.49
CA GLN A 6 -6.56 -6.50 11.42
C GLN A 6 -5.91 -6.33 10.03
N ARG A 7 -5.13 -5.27 9.83
CA ARG A 7 -4.51 -4.99 8.53
C ARG A 7 -3.11 -5.58 8.38
N VAL A 8 -2.42 -5.86 9.49
CA VAL A 8 -1.07 -6.43 9.51
C VAL A 8 -1.02 -7.63 10.45
N PRO A 9 -1.64 -8.78 10.10
CA PRO A 9 -1.65 -9.96 10.96
C PRO A 9 -0.24 -10.53 11.20
N ALA A 10 0.74 -10.19 10.36
CA ALA A 10 2.15 -10.55 10.53
C ALA A 10 2.82 -9.89 11.75
N LEU A 11 2.25 -8.83 12.32
CA LEU A 11 2.79 -8.19 13.52
C LEU A 11 2.29 -8.89 14.78
N SER A 12 3.23 -9.32 15.63
CA SER A 12 2.91 -9.84 16.96
C SER A 12 2.36 -8.75 17.88
N HIS A 13 1.69 -9.16 18.95
CA HIS A 13 1.13 -8.20 19.91
C HIS A 13 2.19 -7.27 20.52
N ALA A 14 3.38 -7.80 20.84
CA ALA A 14 4.49 -7.01 21.35
C ALA A 14 4.98 -5.96 20.33
N GLN A 15 5.10 -6.35 19.06
CA GLN A 15 5.51 -5.44 17.98
C GLN A 15 4.46 -4.35 17.73
N ILE A 16 3.18 -4.64 17.90
CA ILE A 16 2.12 -3.63 17.80
C ILE A 16 2.23 -2.60 18.93
N ILE A 17 2.53 -3.05 20.15
CA ILE A 17 2.75 -2.15 21.29
C ILE A 17 3.97 -1.28 21.04
N GLU A 18 5.08 -1.86 20.60
CA GLU A 18 6.31 -1.13 20.25
C GLU A 18 6.04 -0.07 19.17
N TYR A 19 5.34 -0.44 18.10
CA TYR A 19 5.00 0.47 17.02
C TYR A 19 4.18 1.67 17.49
N VAL A 20 3.11 1.41 18.26
CA VAL A 20 2.23 2.48 18.76
C VAL A 20 2.94 3.36 19.79
N THR A 21 3.81 2.78 20.60
CA THR A 21 4.61 3.52 21.60
C THR A 21 5.60 4.45 20.91
N ALA A 22 6.35 3.94 19.93
CA ALA A 22 7.28 4.76 19.17
C ALA A 22 6.55 5.87 18.39
N LEU A 23 5.41 5.56 17.75
CA LEU A 23 4.63 6.58 17.05
C LEU A 23 4.14 7.70 17.96
N GLN A 24 3.78 7.38 19.21
CA GLN A 24 3.42 8.40 20.21
C GLN A 24 4.61 9.29 20.59
N HIS A 25 5.83 8.76 20.52
CA HIS A 25 7.08 9.51 20.71
C HIS A 25 7.54 10.24 19.42
N GLY A 26 6.79 10.13 18.32
CA GLY A 26 7.14 10.73 17.04
C GLY A 26 8.20 9.96 16.25
N ASP A 27 8.54 8.74 16.66
CA ASP A 27 9.49 7.87 15.99
C ASP A 27 8.79 6.65 15.38
N ALA A 28 9.21 6.21 14.19
CA ALA A 28 8.65 5.04 13.55
C ALA A 28 9.74 3.95 13.44
N PRO A 29 9.63 2.83 14.18
CA PRO A 29 10.66 1.81 14.21
C PRO A 29 10.84 1.22 12.81
N ALA A 30 12.05 1.37 12.23
CA ALA A 30 12.32 1.06 10.83
C ALA A 30 11.97 -0.40 10.45
N HIS A 31 12.15 -1.35 11.37
CA HIS A 31 11.83 -2.75 11.13
C HIS A 31 10.31 -3.00 11.08
N LEU A 32 9.51 -2.24 11.82
CA LEU A 32 8.04 -2.33 11.84
C LEU A 32 7.41 -1.54 10.68
N VAL A 33 8.03 -0.43 10.29
CA VAL A 33 7.70 0.27 9.04
C VAL A 33 7.92 -0.67 7.86
N LYS A 34 9.04 -1.40 7.80
CA LYS A 34 9.32 -2.35 6.72
C LYS A 34 8.28 -3.47 6.61
N VAL A 35 7.87 -4.06 7.73
CA VAL A 35 6.83 -5.11 7.76
C VAL A 35 5.48 -4.51 7.36
N SER A 36 5.12 -3.36 7.94
CA SER A 36 3.85 -2.69 7.64
C SER A 36 3.76 -2.22 6.19
N SER A 37 4.82 -1.66 5.62
CA SER A 37 4.89 -1.28 4.20
C SER A 37 4.75 -2.50 3.29
N ARG A 38 5.31 -3.65 3.65
CA ARG A 38 5.17 -4.87 2.86
C ARG A 38 3.73 -5.41 2.85
N GLU A 39 3.06 -5.33 3.99
CA GLU A 39 1.73 -5.92 4.20
C GLU A 39 0.58 -4.95 3.85
N LEU A 40 0.77 -3.64 4.04
CA LEU A 40 -0.23 -2.59 3.84
C LEU A 40 -0.12 -1.89 2.49
N VAL A 41 1.00 -2.03 1.78
CA VAL A 41 0.99 -1.71 0.34
C VAL A 41 0.05 -2.75 -0.26
N PRO A 42 -1.17 -2.36 -0.69
CA PRO A 42 -2.00 -3.28 -1.44
C PRO A 42 -1.11 -3.74 -2.58
N ALA A 43 -1.07 -5.05 -2.86
CA ALA A 43 -0.45 -5.60 -4.07
C ALA A 43 -0.60 -4.55 -5.16
N TYR A 44 0.48 -3.82 -5.47
CA TYR A 44 0.38 -2.59 -6.25
C TYR A 44 -0.07 -3.06 -7.61
N ARG A 45 -1.39 -3.10 -7.83
CA ARG A 45 -2.00 -3.38 -9.11
C ARG A 45 -1.91 -2.02 -9.76
N PRO A 46 -0.91 -1.75 -10.60
CA PRO A 46 -0.97 -0.55 -11.42
C PRO A 46 -2.35 -0.60 -12.07
N VAL A 47 -3.21 0.35 -11.74
CA VAL A 47 -4.38 0.60 -12.55
C VAL A 47 -3.79 0.91 -13.91
N LEU A 48 -3.97 -0.04 -14.83
CA LEU A 48 -3.56 0.09 -16.21
C LEU A 48 -4.46 1.21 -16.74
N VAL A 49 -3.97 2.44 -16.65
CA VAL A 49 -4.65 3.60 -17.21
C VAL A 49 -4.65 3.32 -18.70
N ARG A 50 -5.80 2.86 -19.21
CA ARG A 50 -6.00 2.57 -20.63
C ARG A 50 -5.80 3.91 -21.33
N GLY A 51 -4.60 4.09 -21.91
CA GLY A 51 -4.37 5.18 -22.84
C GLY A 51 -5.42 5.06 -23.93
N HIS A 52 -6.39 5.96 -23.95
CA HIS A 52 -7.26 6.16 -25.09
C HIS A 52 -6.41 6.80 -26.19
N HIS A 53 -5.51 6.04 -26.80
CA HIS A 53 -5.00 6.40 -28.11
C HIS A 53 -6.09 5.99 -29.08
N SER A 54 -6.92 6.98 -29.39
CA SER A 54 -7.98 6.91 -30.39
C SER A 54 -7.50 6.15 -31.61
N GLN A 55 -8.16 5.05 -31.89
CA GLN A 55 -8.08 4.38 -33.18
C GLN A 55 -8.73 5.33 -34.20
N SER A 56 -7.94 6.23 -34.78
CA SER A 56 -8.34 6.97 -35.98
C SER A 56 -8.40 5.98 -37.13
N ARG A 57 -9.56 5.36 -37.31
CA ARG A 57 -9.91 4.67 -38.54
C ARG A 57 -10.01 5.71 -39.66
N GLU A 58 -9.16 5.54 -40.66
CA GLU A 58 -9.25 6.22 -41.95
C GLU A 58 -10.64 5.97 -42.58
N PRO A 59 -11.31 6.99 -43.13
CA PRO A 59 -12.29 6.78 -44.18
C PRO A 59 -11.61 6.95 -45.54
N LEU A 60 -11.58 5.85 -46.28
CA LEU A 60 -11.29 5.76 -47.71
C LEU A 60 -12.12 6.81 -48.47
N ARG A 61 -11.47 7.77 -49.13
CA ARG A 61 -12.11 8.63 -50.13
C ARG A 61 -11.54 8.29 -51.51
N SER A 62 -12.49 7.96 -52.40
CA SER A 62 -12.37 7.54 -53.80
C SER A 62 -11.67 8.54 -54.69
#